data_AF-A0A842KFX0-F1
#
_entry.id   AF-A0A842KFX0-F1
#
_cell.length_a   1.000
_cell.length_b   1.000
_cell.length_c   1.000
_cell.angle_alpha   90.00
_cell.angle_beta   90.00
_cell.angle_gamma   90.00
#
_symmetry.space_group_name_H-M   'P 1'
#
loop_
_entity.id
_entity.type
_entity.pdbx_description
1 polymer ?
#
loop_
_entity_poly.entity_id
_entity_poly.type
_entity_poly.pdbx_seq_one_letter_code
_entity_poly.pdbx_strand_id
1 'polypeptide(L)'
;MNKKVFAVCALLLLPSIAGKEKTEDSVIVTVDKKFFSPSVTENINENAIVVFIKRVRSLNMEKNKIYFKIYIDGENSVFWEEYYEGMDIYFEWPMAWKFVNKTGKISIQIQLWKKGIVDKPCDISRKEGDYLYGKSLELLFDIESGEWKGDDFLNDTNGYGHSSGYEDRNYGEDDYEIWFDIFLYDETDDRMTKYEKRKYGLDENKSYGNIDLDGDGIPCDWEDKYRYNPLVWDDHKNLDVDKDGLTNYEEYLTSQWLSDPFAKDIFVEVDGMKAKYPWQRDYVLPKESMQMICNAFAKHNITIHFDDGIMGGGGDLIPFDEKMYGDELQSARLKYFLNGNPNNWRRGVFHYSIIICQMGWQGRPAGGRMFYIDSHCVGGQYVRNWMWSIRLQGSDYITAMASVYMHELGHTLGLAYFEGCDNENTRFPWKKEYWEYGNYKSCMNYRYVFKLVDYSDGTHGKNDYDDWGNLDLERFNGEWW
;
A
#
# COMPACT_ATOMS: atom_id res chain seq x y z
N MET A 1 71.78 -22.74 9.73
CA MET A 1 71.30 -24.13 9.97
C MET A 1 70.80 -24.19 11.40
N ASN A 2 69.62 -24.67 11.78
CA ASN A 2 68.35 -25.10 11.18
C ASN A 2 67.59 -25.64 12.42
N LYS A 3 66.30 -25.52 12.66
CA LYS A 3 65.14 -24.88 12.05
C LYS A 3 64.14 -24.82 13.21
N LYS A 4 63.68 -23.63 13.62
CA LYS A 4 62.47 -23.54 14.46
C LYS A 4 61.28 -23.71 13.51
N VAL A 5 60.56 -24.82 13.67
CA VAL A 5 59.33 -25.11 12.93
C VAL A 5 58.26 -24.17 13.45
N PHE A 6 57.98 -23.11 12.70
CA PHE A 6 56.75 -22.34 12.83
C PHE A 6 55.63 -23.18 12.19
N ALA A 7 54.76 -23.74 13.03
CA ALA A 7 53.52 -24.34 12.58
C ALA A 7 52.58 -23.22 12.14
N VAL A 8 52.55 -22.94 10.84
CA VAL A 8 51.52 -22.12 10.21
C VAL A 8 50.24 -22.96 10.17
N CYS A 9 49.38 -22.79 11.18
CA CYS A 9 47.99 -23.20 11.05
C CYS A 9 47.30 -22.23 10.11
N ALA A 10 47.24 -22.60 8.83
CA ALA A 10 46.31 -22.00 7.89
C ALA A 10 44.89 -22.37 8.35
N LEU A 11 44.25 -21.48 9.11
CA LEU A 11 42.79 -21.49 9.19
C LEU A 11 42.30 -21.11 7.78
N LEU A 12 41.83 -22.13 7.06
CA LEU A 12 40.89 -21.97 5.96
C LEU A 12 39.64 -21.30 6.55
N LEU A 13 39.59 -19.97 6.50
CA LEU A 13 38.33 -19.23 6.56
C LEU A 13 37.59 -19.56 5.27
N LEU A 14 36.88 -20.69 5.26
CA LEU A 14 35.74 -20.87 4.39
C LEU A 14 34.73 -19.82 4.82
N PRO A 15 34.35 -18.85 3.97
CA PRO A 15 33.15 -18.08 4.25
C PRO A 15 32.01 -19.10 4.27
N SER A 16 31.46 -19.34 5.46
CA SER A 16 30.18 -20.00 5.58
C SER A 16 29.16 -19.08 4.92
N ILE A 17 28.93 -19.28 3.62
CA ILE A 17 27.73 -18.81 2.94
C ILE A 17 26.60 -19.68 3.48
N ALA A 18 26.18 -19.36 4.70
CA ALA A 18 24.81 -19.54 5.15
C ALA A 18 24.20 -18.14 5.16
N GLY A 19 24.17 -17.51 3.97
CA GLY A 19 23.29 -16.40 3.74
C GLY A 19 21.88 -16.94 3.91
N LYS A 20 21.21 -16.56 4.99
CA LYS A 20 19.75 -16.46 4.94
C LYS A 20 19.47 -15.48 3.80
N GLU A 21 19.05 -15.99 2.65
CA GLU A 21 18.34 -15.18 1.66
C GLU A 21 17.09 -14.64 2.37
N LYS A 22 17.21 -13.43 2.91
CA LYS A 22 16.06 -12.52 2.96
C LYS A 22 16.03 -11.89 1.58
N THR A 23 15.21 -12.45 0.70
CA THR A 23 14.63 -11.65 -0.37
C THR A 23 13.77 -10.61 0.34
N GLU A 24 14.22 -9.37 0.40
CA GLU A 24 13.38 -8.27 0.85
C GLU A 24 12.37 -8.02 -0.27
N ASP A 25 11.10 -8.35 -0.02
CA ASP A 25 10.00 -8.20 -0.98
C ASP A 25 9.54 -6.74 -1.11
N SER A 26 9.80 -5.95 -0.06
CA SER A 26 9.73 -4.49 -0.04
C SER A 26 11.15 -3.94 0.05
N VAL A 27 11.55 -3.13 -0.94
CA VAL A 27 12.90 -2.55 -0.99
C VAL A 27 12.79 -1.05 -0.71
N ILE A 28 13.42 -0.60 0.37
CA ILE A 28 13.61 0.83 0.62
C ILE A 28 14.91 1.24 -0.04
N VAL A 29 14.82 2.07 -1.07
CA VAL A 29 16.00 2.58 -1.78
C VAL A 29 16.49 3.83 -1.06
N THR A 30 17.46 3.65 -0.16
CA THR A 30 18.15 4.74 0.53
C THR A 30 19.43 5.10 -0.24
N VAL A 31 19.50 6.28 -0.85
CA VAL A 31 20.77 6.83 -1.35
C VAL A 31 21.45 7.61 -0.23
N ASP A 32 22.78 7.48 -0.11
CA ASP A 32 23.59 8.15 0.90
C ASP A 32 23.38 9.68 0.79
N LYS A 33 22.94 10.33 1.89
CA LYS A 33 22.42 11.73 2.02
C LYS A 33 23.34 12.87 1.52
N LYS A 34 24.47 12.58 0.89
CA LYS A 34 25.56 13.54 0.66
C LYS A 34 25.45 14.41 -0.59
N PHE A 35 24.39 14.32 -1.38
CA PHE A 35 24.37 14.96 -2.71
C PHE A 35 23.22 15.90 -3.00
N PHE A 36 22.26 16.11 -2.08
CA PHE A 36 21.31 17.22 -2.18
C PHE A 36 21.96 18.51 -1.67
N SER A 37 23.02 18.93 -2.35
CA SER A 37 23.43 20.32 -2.38
C SER A 37 23.51 20.64 -3.85
N PRO A 38 22.50 21.31 -4.44
CA PRO A 38 22.74 21.99 -5.69
C PRO A 38 24.01 22.79 -5.47
N SER A 39 25.04 22.58 -6.28
CA SER A 39 26.12 23.54 -6.36
C SER A 39 25.48 24.82 -6.89
N VAL A 40 25.01 25.66 -5.96
CA VAL A 40 24.42 26.98 -6.23
C VAL A 40 25.54 27.84 -6.75
N THR A 41 25.78 27.74 -8.05
CA THR A 41 26.56 28.69 -8.81
C THR A 41 25.75 29.06 -10.03
N GLU A 42 25.16 30.26 -9.94
CA GLU A 42 24.68 31.12 -11.02
C GLU A 42 23.23 30.94 -11.53
N ASN A 43 22.23 31.25 -10.69
CA ASN A 43 21.18 32.27 -10.95
C ASN A 43 20.04 32.19 -9.90
N ILE A 44 19.79 33.30 -9.19
CA ILE A 44 18.93 33.39 -7.98
C ILE A 44 17.43 33.54 -8.33
N ASN A 45 17.01 33.17 -9.55
CA ASN A 45 15.62 33.37 -10.02
C ASN A 45 15.00 32.12 -10.69
N GLU A 46 15.64 30.95 -10.60
CA GLU A 46 15.19 29.77 -11.34
C GLU A 46 14.45 28.80 -10.41
N ASN A 47 13.15 28.62 -10.64
CA ASN A 47 12.36 27.57 -10.00
C ASN A 47 12.79 26.22 -10.59
N ALA A 48 13.08 25.24 -9.75
CA ALA A 48 13.30 23.86 -10.18
C ALA A 48 12.00 23.07 -10.05
N ILE A 49 11.50 22.52 -11.16
CA ILE A 49 10.46 21.49 -11.09
C ILE A 49 11.13 20.20 -10.63
N VAL A 50 10.58 19.58 -9.59
CA VAL A 50 11.05 18.31 -9.03
C VAL A 50 9.95 17.27 -9.20
N VAL A 51 10.30 16.09 -9.70
CA VAL A 51 9.40 14.94 -9.80
C VAL A 51 9.90 13.85 -8.86
N PHE A 52 9.10 13.53 -7.84
CA PHE A 52 9.41 12.55 -6.81
C PHE A 52 8.42 11.38 -6.88
N ILE A 53 8.80 10.28 -7.53
CA ILE A 53 8.13 8.98 -7.37
C ILE A 53 8.39 8.44 -5.97
N LYS A 54 7.39 8.34 -5.11
CA LYS A 54 7.51 7.90 -3.72
C LYS A 54 7.48 6.36 -3.61
N ARG A 55 6.67 5.70 -4.44
CA ARG A 55 6.49 4.25 -4.41
C ARG A 55 6.17 3.70 -5.80
N VAL A 56 6.61 2.47 -6.08
CA VAL A 56 6.25 1.69 -7.27
C VAL A 56 5.90 0.27 -6.87
N ARG A 57 4.82 -0.26 -7.41
CA ARG A 57 4.32 -1.61 -7.12
C ARG A 57 4.03 -2.37 -8.41
N SER A 58 4.45 -3.63 -8.48
CA SER A 58 4.13 -4.52 -9.59
C SER A 58 2.79 -5.21 -9.35
N LEU A 59 1.84 -4.95 -10.24
CA LEU A 59 0.50 -5.56 -10.17
C LEU A 59 0.48 -6.99 -10.74
N ASN A 60 1.56 -7.38 -11.42
CA ASN A 60 1.74 -8.73 -11.95
C ASN A 60 2.42 -9.71 -10.99
N MET A 61 2.75 -9.27 -9.77
CA MET A 61 3.46 -10.09 -8.79
C MET A 61 4.85 -10.54 -9.28
N GLU A 62 5.49 -9.76 -10.16
CA GLU A 62 6.80 -10.05 -10.72
C GLU A 62 7.89 -9.12 -10.15
N LYS A 63 9.08 -9.68 -9.86
CA LYS A 63 10.27 -8.94 -9.42
C LYS A 63 11.11 -8.51 -10.62
N ASN A 64 10.54 -7.66 -11.46
CA ASN A 64 11.24 -7.22 -12.66
C ASN A 64 12.27 -6.14 -12.34
N LYS A 65 13.33 -6.10 -13.15
CA LYS A 65 14.26 -4.99 -13.15
C LYS A 65 13.66 -3.83 -13.94
N ILE A 66 13.42 -2.71 -13.28
CA ILE A 66 12.70 -1.54 -13.83
C ILE A 66 13.56 -0.28 -13.78
N TYR A 67 13.25 0.72 -14.61
CA TYR A 67 13.86 2.05 -14.59
C TYR A 67 12.91 3.12 -15.15
N PHE A 68 13.20 4.38 -14.86
CA PHE A 68 12.38 5.52 -15.27
C PHE A 68 12.96 6.30 -16.45
N LYS A 69 12.07 6.87 -17.26
CA LYS A 69 12.38 8.02 -18.12
C LYS A 69 11.34 9.10 -17.81
N ILE A 70 11.80 10.25 -17.35
CA ILE A 70 10.92 11.36 -16.96
C ILE A 70 11.30 12.57 -17.79
N TYR A 71 10.36 13.06 -18.59
CA TYR A 71 10.56 14.20 -19.46
C TYR A 71 9.90 15.43 -18.85
N ILE A 72 10.67 16.49 -18.64
CA ILE A 72 10.17 17.80 -18.21
C ILE A 72 10.37 18.75 -19.39
N ASP A 73 9.26 19.25 -19.93
CA ASP A 73 9.24 20.10 -21.12
C ASP A 73 9.93 19.42 -22.34
N GLY A 74 9.67 18.13 -22.54
CA GLY A 74 10.19 17.35 -23.67
C GLY A 74 11.65 16.87 -23.52
N GLU A 75 12.33 17.18 -22.42
CA GLU A 75 13.71 16.75 -22.16
C GLU A 75 13.78 15.73 -21.03
N ASN A 76 14.46 14.61 -21.26
CA ASN A 76 14.68 13.61 -20.22
C ASN A 76 15.52 14.22 -19.09
N SER A 77 14.94 14.29 -17.89
CA SER A 77 15.44 15.06 -16.74
C SER A 77 15.75 14.17 -15.53
N VAL A 78 15.86 12.85 -15.73
CA VAL A 78 16.25 11.90 -14.68
C VAL A 78 17.69 12.18 -14.24
N PHE A 79 17.96 12.18 -12.93
CA PHE A 79 19.28 12.54 -12.40
C PHE A 79 20.39 11.59 -12.84
N TRP A 80 20.15 10.28 -12.74
CA TRP A 80 21.07 9.23 -13.18
C TRP A 80 20.28 7.99 -13.59
N GLU A 81 20.82 7.24 -14.55
CA GLU A 81 20.22 5.97 -14.94
C GLU A 81 20.48 4.91 -13.87
N GLU A 82 19.44 4.56 -13.11
CA GLU A 82 19.46 3.48 -12.14
C GLU A 82 18.39 2.45 -12.46
N TYR A 83 18.62 1.23 -12.00
CA TYR A 83 17.71 0.13 -12.16
C TYR A 83 17.30 -0.39 -10.80
N TYR A 84 16.00 -0.56 -10.61
CA TYR A 84 15.41 -1.03 -9.37
C TYR A 84 14.83 -2.43 -9.59
N GLU A 85 14.80 -3.27 -8.57
CA GLU A 85 14.27 -4.63 -8.65
C GLU A 85 13.50 -4.94 -7.36
N GLY A 86 12.24 -5.32 -7.51
CA GLY A 86 11.33 -5.57 -6.39
C GLY A 86 9.88 -5.62 -6.86
N MET A 87 8.99 -6.17 -6.03
CA MET A 87 7.54 -6.10 -6.27
C MET A 87 6.93 -4.82 -5.70
N ASP A 88 7.52 -4.27 -4.64
CA ASP A 88 7.06 -3.07 -3.96
C ASP A 88 8.30 -2.27 -3.53
N ILE A 89 8.47 -1.07 -4.08
CA ILE A 89 9.70 -0.29 -3.97
C ILE A 89 9.35 1.11 -3.47
N TYR A 90 10.02 1.54 -2.41
CA TYR A 90 9.89 2.87 -1.83
C TYR A 90 11.15 3.69 -2.12
N PHE A 91 10.96 4.95 -2.47
CA PHE A 91 12.04 5.88 -2.78
C PHE A 91 12.07 7.01 -1.77
N GLU A 92 13.26 7.35 -1.28
CA GLU A 92 13.46 8.46 -0.34
C GLU A 92 13.99 9.74 -1.02
N TRP A 93 14.14 9.73 -2.35
CA TRP A 93 14.77 10.80 -3.10
C TRP A 93 14.05 11.06 -4.43
N PRO A 94 14.04 12.31 -4.93
CA PRO A 94 13.45 12.63 -6.23
C PRO A 94 14.17 11.96 -7.42
N MET A 95 13.41 11.69 -8.48
CA MET A 95 13.89 10.93 -9.65
C MET A 95 14.33 11.84 -10.78
N ALA A 96 13.71 13.02 -10.90
CA ALA A 96 14.00 13.97 -11.95
C ALA A 96 13.81 15.41 -11.46
N TRP A 97 14.54 16.32 -12.09
CA TRP A 97 14.37 17.75 -11.85
C TRP A 97 14.85 18.58 -13.04
N LYS A 98 14.31 19.78 -13.17
CA LYS A 98 14.74 20.72 -14.22
C LYS A 98 14.47 22.16 -13.80
N PHE A 99 15.47 23.03 -13.97
CA PHE A 99 15.26 24.47 -13.88
C PHE A 99 14.42 24.96 -15.05
N VAL A 100 13.38 25.73 -14.76
CA VAL A 100 12.48 26.28 -15.77
C VAL A 100 12.38 27.79 -15.61
N ASN A 101 12.68 28.51 -16.70
CA ASN A 101 12.66 29.98 -16.76
C ASN A 101 11.48 30.50 -17.59
N LYS A 102 10.32 29.85 -17.48
CA LYS A 102 9.07 30.28 -18.12
C LYS A 102 7.92 30.16 -17.14
N THR A 103 6.87 30.94 -17.36
CA THR A 103 5.62 30.87 -16.60
C THR A 103 4.58 30.03 -17.34
N GLY A 104 3.49 29.70 -16.65
CA GLY A 104 2.41 28.90 -17.20
C GLY A 104 2.65 27.40 -17.04
N LYS A 105 2.14 26.64 -18.01
CA LYS A 105 2.00 25.19 -17.90
C LYS A 105 3.12 24.43 -18.62
N ILE A 106 3.67 23.43 -17.95
CA ILE A 106 4.79 22.60 -18.39
C ILE A 106 4.32 21.15 -18.54
N SER A 107 4.63 20.53 -19.67
CA SER A 107 4.38 19.10 -19.86
C SER A 107 5.37 18.27 -19.07
N ILE A 108 4.86 17.31 -18.31
CA ILE A 108 5.65 16.29 -17.61
C ILE A 108 5.17 14.94 -18.11
N GLN A 109 6.10 14.10 -18.58
CA GLN A 109 5.81 12.73 -18.96
C GLN A 109 6.60 11.78 -18.08
N ILE A 110 5.92 10.82 -17.45
CA ILE A 110 6.55 9.77 -16.65
C ILE A 110 6.40 8.46 -17.41
N GLN A 111 7.52 7.77 -17.63
CA GLN A 111 7.56 6.46 -18.27
C GLN A 111 8.27 5.47 -17.36
N LEU A 112 7.68 4.29 -17.18
CA LEU A 112 8.28 3.16 -16.49
C LEU A 112 8.67 2.09 -17.51
N TRP A 113 9.87 1.53 -17.39
CA TRP A 113 10.41 0.56 -18.34
C TRP A 113 10.93 -0.69 -17.65
N LYS A 114 10.55 -1.85 -18.16
CA LYS A 114 11.09 -3.17 -17.79
C LYS A 114 12.34 -3.48 -18.61
N LYS A 115 13.44 -3.77 -17.91
CA LYS A 115 14.72 -4.14 -18.51
C LYS A 115 14.71 -5.60 -18.94
N GLY A 116 15.10 -5.86 -20.18
CA GLY A 116 15.19 -7.21 -20.73
C GLY A 116 16.18 -7.31 -21.88
N ILE A 117 16.04 -8.34 -22.72
CA ILE A 117 16.77 -8.41 -24.00
C ILE A 117 16.33 -7.26 -24.92
N VAL A 118 15.03 -6.96 -24.90
CA VAL A 118 14.42 -5.76 -25.48
C VAL A 118 13.64 -5.11 -24.35
N ASP A 119 13.96 -3.86 -24.07
CA ASP A 119 13.27 -3.09 -23.04
C ASP A 119 11.83 -2.82 -23.48
N LYS A 120 10.89 -2.96 -22.55
CA LYS A 120 9.45 -2.75 -22.81
C LYS A 120 8.91 -1.70 -21.85
N PRO A 121 8.00 -0.81 -22.30
CA PRO A 121 7.28 0.06 -21.38
C PRO A 121 6.37 -0.80 -20.49
N CYS A 122 6.36 -0.48 -19.21
CA CYS A 122 5.36 -0.96 -18.26
C CYS A 122 4.13 -0.07 -18.36
N ASP A 123 2.96 -0.62 -18.01
CA ASP A 123 1.75 0.17 -17.90
C ASP A 123 1.64 0.85 -16.55
N ILE A 124 1.46 2.17 -16.58
CA ILE A 124 1.16 3.02 -15.43
C ILE A 124 0.08 4.05 -15.80
N SER A 125 -0.65 3.84 -16.90
CA SER A 125 -1.57 4.82 -17.48
C SER A 125 -3.01 4.35 -17.37
N ARG A 126 -3.93 5.30 -17.17
CA ARG A 126 -5.36 5.05 -17.27
C ARG A 126 -5.92 4.96 -18.69
N LYS A 127 -5.08 5.17 -19.71
CA LYS A 127 -5.50 5.17 -21.10
C LYS A 127 -5.26 3.81 -21.75
N GLU A 128 -6.29 3.27 -22.39
CA GLU A 128 -6.11 2.16 -23.33
C GLU A 128 -5.22 2.59 -24.50
N GLY A 129 -4.23 1.77 -24.84
CA GLY A 129 -3.44 1.97 -26.06
C GLY A 129 -2.12 1.23 -26.11
N ASP A 130 -1.56 1.16 -27.30
CA ASP A 130 -0.29 0.48 -27.54
C ASP A 130 0.91 1.35 -27.15
N TYR A 131 1.91 0.72 -26.55
CA TYR A 131 3.21 1.33 -26.25
C TYR A 131 3.02 2.64 -25.44
N LEU A 132 3.86 3.65 -25.63
CA LEU A 132 3.82 4.85 -24.78
C LEU A 132 2.47 5.59 -24.71
N TYR A 133 1.60 5.48 -25.72
CA TYR A 133 0.31 6.20 -25.71
C TYR A 133 -0.64 5.73 -24.59
N GLY A 134 -0.64 4.42 -24.31
CA GLY A 134 -1.45 3.82 -23.26
C GLY A 134 -0.62 3.16 -22.16
N LYS A 135 0.61 3.63 -21.96
CA LYS A 135 1.54 3.09 -20.95
C LYS A 135 2.30 4.17 -20.18
N SER A 136 2.34 5.41 -20.70
CA SER A 136 3.00 6.53 -20.03
C SER A 136 1.99 7.49 -19.42
N LEU A 137 2.43 8.20 -18.39
CA LEU A 137 1.65 9.22 -17.71
C LEU A 137 1.94 10.58 -18.33
N GLU A 138 0.92 11.26 -18.82
CA GLU A 138 1.02 12.60 -19.41
C GLU A 138 0.36 13.64 -18.49
N LEU A 139 1.17 14.55 -17.96
CA LEU A 139 0.76 15.57 -17.00
C LEU A 139 1.10 16.97 -17.52
N LEU A 140 0.31 17.94 -17.06
CA LEU A 140 0.46 19.35 -17.34
C LEU A 140 0.54 20.12 -16.02
N PHE A 141 1.76 20.41 -15.60
CA PHE A 141 2.09 21.08 -14.34
C PHE A 141 2.02 22.60 -14.48
N ASP A 142 1.36 23.29 -13.56
CA ASP A 142 1.17 24.72 -13.55
C ASP A 142 2.09 25.38 -12.51
N ILE A 143 3.08 26.14 -12.99
CA ILE A 143 4.12 26.76 -12.16
C ILE A 143 3.55 27.79 -11.18
N GLU A 144 2.46 28.46 -11.53
CA GLU A 144 1.88 29.47 -10.63
C GLU A 144 1.19 28.78 -9.48
N SER A 145 0.45 27.73 -9.79
CA SER A 145 -0.42 27.08 -8.82
C SER A 145 0.27 25.95 -8.04
N GLY A 146 1.40 25.43 -8.52
CA GLY A 146 2.10 24.29 -7.93
C GLY A 146 1.49 22.92 -8.21
N GLU A 147 0.44 22.86 -9.03
CA GLU A 147 -0.35 21.64 -9.24
C GLU A 147 -0.41 21.22 -10.71
N TRP A 148 -0.83 19.98 -10.94
CA TRP A 148 -0.94 19.41 -12.28
C TRP A 148 -2.35 18.90 -12.60
N LYS A 149 -2.55 18.63 -13.89
CA LYS A 149 -3.70 17.92 -14.45
C LYS A 149 -3.24 17.03 -15.59
N GLY A 150 -4.08 16.11 -16.03
CA GLY A 150 -3.81 15.25 -17.19
C GLY A 150 -4.30 13.86 -16.88
N ASP A 151 -3.39 12.91 -16.95
CA ASP A 151 -3.69 11.51 -16.62
C ASP A 151 -3.90 11.29 -15.12
N ASP A 152 -3.34 12.17 -14.28
CA ASP A 152 -3.66 12.31 -12.86
C ASP A 152 -4.10 13.77 -12.61
N PHE A 153 -5.05 13.95 -11.70
CA PHE A 153 -5.53 15.27 -11.28
C PHE A 153 -6.16 15.22 -9.89
N LEU A 154 -6.17 16.36 -9.20
CA LEU A 154 -6.77 16.50 -7.87
C LEU A 154 -8.21 15.98 -7.81
N ASN A 155 -8.52 15.18 -6.78
CA ASN A 155 -9.84 14.60 -6.54
C ASN A 155 -10.30 13.68 -7.68
N ASP A 156 -9.37 12.95 -8.29
CA ASP A 156 -9.70 11.78 -9.08
C ASP A 156 -9.91 10.55 -8.18
N THR A 157 -10.36 9.43 -8.76
CA THR A 157 -10.92 8.33 -7.96
C THR A 157 -9.88 7.45 -7.29
N ASN A 158 -8.62 7.55 -7.66
CA ASN A 158 -7.53 6.73 -7.14
C ASN A 158 -6.53 7.55 -6.31
N GLY A 159 -6.60 8.88 -6.31
CA GLY A 159 -5.85 9.74 -5.40
C GLY A 159 -4.86 10.62 -6.14
N TYR A 160 -4.54 11.77 -5.56
CA TYR A 160 -3.73 12.78 -6.22
C TYR A 160 -2.23 12.49 -6.11
N GLY A 161 -1.58 12.32 -7.26
CA GLY A 161 -0.22 11.80 -7.34
C GLY A 161 -0.19 10.28 -7.29
N HIS A 162 -1.23 9.61 -7.79
CA HIS A 162 -1.33 8.16 -7.87
C HIS A 162 -1.84 7.74 -9.25
N SER A 163 -1.20 6.72 -9.83
CA SER A 163 -1.62 6.19 -11.13
C SER A 163 -1.39 4.69 -11.21
N SER A 164 -2.31 3.99 -11.86
CA SER A 164 -2.32 2.54 -11.94
C SER A 164 -2.64 2.06 -13.35
N GLY A 165 -1.89 1.07 -13.84
CA GLY A 165 -2.21 0.37 -15.11
C GLY A 165 -3.58 -0.32 -15.08
N TYR A 166 -4.14 -0.59 -13.90
CA TYR A 166 -5.46 -1.22 -13.77
C TYR A 166 -6.64 -0.33 -14.15
N GLU A 167 -6.44 0.98 -14.29
CA GLU A 167 -7.51 1.94 -14.55
C GLU A 167 -8.10 1.80 -15.96
N ASP A 168 -7.35 1.25 -16.91
CA ASP A 168 -7.82 0.92 -18.26
C ASP A 168 -8.63 -0.40 -18.32
N ARG A 169 -8.71 -1.13 -17.18
CA ARG A 169 -9.38 -2.42 -16.99
C ARG A 169 -8.76 -3.61 -17.75
N ASN A 170 -7.53 -3.46 -18.24
CA ASN A 170 -6.79 -4.52 -18.91
C ASN A 170 -5.72 -5.13 -17.99
N TYR A 171 -6.16 -5.96 -17.04
CA TYR A 171 -5.29 -6.61 -16.05
C TYR A 171 -4.32 -7.68 -16.59
N GLY A 172 -4.15 -7.76 -17.91
CA GLY A 172 -3.32 -8.76 -18.59
C GLY A 172 -1.99 -8.21 -19.11
N GLU A 173 -1.69 -6.93 -18.85
CA GLU A 173 -0.49 -6.25 -19.34
C GLU A 173 0.63 -6.24 -18.31
N ASP A 174 1.76 -5.60 -18.61
CA ASP A 174 2.84 -5.37 -17.65
C ASP A 174 2.46 -4.22 -16.68
N ASP A 175 1.42 -4.43 -15.86
CA ASP A 175 0.77 -3.40 -15.03
C ASP A 175 1.56 -3.07 -13.76
N TYR A 176 1.68 -1.77 -13.50
CA TYR A 176 2.30 -1.20 -12.31
C TYR A 176 1.44 -0.06 -11.76
N GLU A 177 1.68 0.20 -10.50
CA GLU A 177 1.07 1.29 -9.75
C GLU A 177 2.17 2.16 -9.18
N ILE A 178 2.02 3.49 -9.31
CA ILE A 178 3.01 4.46 -8.86
C ILE A 178 2.37 5.56 -8.04
N TRP A 179 3.07 5.95 -6.97
CA TRP A 179 2.76 7.16 -6.21
C TRP A 179 3.88 8.15 -6.44
N PHE A 180 3.53 9.40 -6.69
CA PHE A 180 4.46 10.45 -7.00
C PHE A 180 3.99 11.80 -6.48
N ASP A 181 4.88 12.77 -6.52
CA ASP A 181 4.61 14.15 -6.18
C ASP A 181 5.44 15.05 -7.08
N ILE A 182 4.89 16.21 -7.42
CA ILE A 182 5.54 17.19 -8.29
C ILE A 182 5.42 18.53 -7.62
N PHE A 183 6.54 19.19 -7.40
CA PHE A 183 6.56 20.47 -6.72
C PHE A 183 7.65 21.36 -7.28
N LEU A 184 7.54 22.65 -7.00
CA LEU A 184 8.61 23.60 -7.23
C LEU A 184 9.52 23.62 -6.02
N TYR A 185 10.80 23.36 -6.25
CA TYR A 185 11.82 23.58 -5.24
C TYR A 185 12.35 25.00 -5.34
N ASP A 186 12.34 25.71 -4.22
CA ASP A 186 12.91 27.05 -4.05
C ASP A 186 13.69 27.19 -2.73
N GLU A 187 14.08 28.42 -2.37
CA GLU A 187 14.89 28.69 -1.17
C GLU A 187 14.10 28.57 0.15
N THR A 188 12.77 28.47 0.10
CA THR A 188 11.90 28.47 1.28
C THR A 188 11.52 27.07 1.77
N ASP A 189 11.86 26.01 1.02
CA ASP A 189 11.68 24.61 1.42
C ASP A 189 10.25 24.29 1.91
N ASP A 190 9.25 24.86 1.24
CA ASP A 190 7.83 24.52 1.38
C ASP A 190 7.20 24.25 0.01
N ARG A 191 6.01 23.66 -0.01
CA ARG A 191 5.29 23.33 -1.25
C ARG A 191 4.72 24.59 -1.93
N MET A 192 4.22 25.51 -1.10
CA MET A 192 3.47 26.66 -1.56
C MET A 192 4.31 27.56 -2.48
N THR A 193 3.84 27.77 -3.71
CA THR A 193 4.60 28.60 -4.66
C THR A 193 4.63 30.07 -4.22
N LYS A 194 5.62 30.82 -4.72
CA LYS A 194 5.67 32.28 -4.55
C LYS A 194 4.43 33.01 -5.07
N TYR A 195 3.74 32.45 -6.07
CA TYR A 195 2.51 33.03 -6.60
C TYR A 195 1.33 32.84 -5.65
N GLU A 196 1.19 31.66 -5.05
CA GLU A 196 0.17 31.39 -4.03
C GLU A 196 0.43 32.22 -2.77
N LYS A 197 1.70 32.32 -2.31
CA LYS A 197 2.06 33.22 -1.20
C LYS A 197 1.62 34.67 -1.45
N ARG A 198 1.89 35.22 -2.64
CA ARG A 198 1.41 36.56 -3.02
C ARG A 198 -0.11 36.69 -3.00
N LYS A 199 -0.81 35.68 -3.52
CA LYS A 199 -2.28 35.65 -3.57
C LYS A 199 -2.89 35.67 -2.16
N TYR A 200 -2.25 34.99 -1.21
CA TYR A 200 -2.62 35.00 0.20
C TYR A 200 -2.10 36.23 0.99
N GLY A 201 -1.24 37.06 0.38
CA GLY A 201 -0.62 38.20 1.07
C GLY A 201 0.47 37.81 2.07
N LEU A 202 1.06 36.62 1.91
CA LEU A 202 2.16 36.10 2.70
C LEU A 202 3.52 36.58 2.16
N ASP A 203 4.53 36.61 3.03
CA ASP A 203 5.91 36.90 2.62
C ASP A 203 6.48 35.75 1.77
N GLU A 204 6.82 36.03 0.51
CA GLU A 204 7.33 35.06 -0.46
C GLU A 204 8.64 34.37 -0.03
N ASN A 205 9.42 34.99 0.86
CA ASN A 205 10.74 34.49 1.26
C ASN A 205 10.71 33.73 2.59
N LYS A 206 9.51 33.44 3.09
CA LYS A 206 9.32 32.67 4.33
C LYS A 206 8.70 31.31 3.99
N SER A 207 9.16 30.30 4.74
CA SER A 207 8.57 28.96 4.75
C SER A 207 7.31 28.94 5.61
N TYR A 208 6.23 28.36 5.09
CA TYR A 208 4.98 28.14 5.81
C TYR A 208 4.59 26.66 5.92
N GLY A 209 5.30 25.75 5.25
CA GLY A 209 4.83 24.39 5.05
C GLY A 209 4.40 23.62 6.29
N ASN A 210 5.18 23.73 7.37
CA ASN A 210 4.90 23.08 8.66
C ASN A 210 4.12 23.98 9.65
N ILE A 211 3.55 25.10 9.18
CA ILE A 211 2.80 26.04 10.00
C ILE A 211 1.31 25.81 9.76
N ASP A 212 0.54 25.75 10.83
CA ASP A 212 -0.92 25.84 10.81
C ASP A 212 -1.28 27.31 11.02
N LEU A 213 -1.71 27.98 9.95
CA LEU A 213 -1.88 29.44 9.92
C LEU A 213 -3.25 29.89 10.45
N ASP A 214 -4.29 29.07 10.32
CA ASP A 214 -5.65 29.37 10.75
C ASP A 214 -6.09 28.64 12.03
N GLY A 215 -5.29 27.68 12.49
CA GLY A 215 -5.43 26.99 13.77
C GLY A 215 -6.43 25.83 13.74
N ASP A 216 -6.70 25.22 12.58
CA ASP A 216 -7.60 24.08 12.47
C ASP A 216 -6.95 22.71 12.79
N GLY A 217 -5.62 22.70 12.86
CA GLY A 217 -4.81 21.54 13.22
C GLY A 217 -4.06 20.89 12.06
N ILE A 218 -4.18 21.42 10.83
CA ILE A 218 -3.48 20.93 9.64
C ILE A 218 -2.40 21.94 9.18
N PRO A 219 -1.20 21.48 8.76
CA PRO A 219 -0.18 22.39 8.21
C PRO A 219 -0.43 22.82 6.76
N CYS A 220 0.06 24.03 6.43
CA CYS A 220 -0.10 24.65 5.12
C CYS A 220 0.33 23.78 3.92
N ASP A 221 1.40 22.96 4.03
CA ASP A 221 1.85 22.13 2.90
C ASP A 221 0.84 21.05 2.54
N TRP A 222 0.18 20.46 3.55
CA TRP A 222 -0.85 19.45 3.32
C TRP A 222 -2.09 20.10 2.72
N GLU A 223 -2.50 21.24 3.26
CA GLU A 223 -3.63 22.01 2.75
C GLU A 223 -3.40 22.48 1.30
N ASP A 224 -2.22 23.02 1.00
CA ASP A 224 -1.84 23.49 -0.33
C ASP A 224 -1.86 22.34 -1.34
N LYS A 225 -1.31 21.16 -0.99
CA LYS A 225 -1.35 19.95 -1.82
C LYS A 225 -2.76 19.55 -2.21
N TYR A 226 -3.69 19.62 -1.26
CA TYR A 226 -5.07 19.19 -1.44
C TYR A 226 -6.06 20.33 -1.75
N ARG A 227 -5.53 21.53 -2.01
CA ARG A 227 -6.29 22.75 -2.34
C ARG A 227 -7.29 23.22 -1.29
N TYR A 228 -7.00 22.93 -0.03
CA TYR A 228 -7.55 23.71 1.08
C TYR A 228 -6.86 25.07 1.13
N ASN A 229 -7.51 26.06 1.73
CA ASN A 229 -6.97 27.41 1.81
C ASN A 229 -6.32 27.59 3.19
N PRO A 230 -4.98 27.71 3.29
CA PRO A 230 -4.28 27.72 4.58
C PRO A 230 -4.56 28.91 5.50
N LEU A 231 -5.45 29.82 5.09
CA LEU A 231 -5.88 30.98 5.87
C LEU A 231 -7.35 30.88 6.32
N VAL A 232 -8.02 29.76 6.02
CA VAL A 232 -9.45 29.57 6.23
C VAL A 232 -9.67 28.23 6.92
N TRP A 233 -9.97 28.34 8.21
CA TRP A 233 -10.31 27.20 9.06
C TRP A 233 -11.33 26.27 8.38
N ASP A 234 -10.98 25.00 8.27
CA ASP A 234 -11.85 23.91 7.83
C ASP A 234 -12.05 22.87 8.96
N ASP A 235 -13.19 22.15 8.96
CA ASP A 235 -13.48 21.15 10.00
C ASP A 235 -12.78 19.81 9.72
N HIS A 236 -11.47 19.83 9.50
CA HIS A 236 -10.68 18.66 9.11
C HIS A 236 -10.80 17.45 10.05
N LYS A 237 -11.22 17.68 11.29
CA LYS A 237 -11.47 16.62 12.29
C LYS A 237 -12.74 15.82 12.06
N ASN A 238 -13.67 16.31 11.23
CA ASN A 238 -14.93 15.63 10.93
C ASN A 238 -15.20 15.50 9.43
N LEU A 239 -14.33 16.05 8.58
CA LEU A 239 -14.41 15.92 7.12
C LEU A 239 -13.81 14.59 6.71
N ASP A 240 -14.63 13.71 6.13
CA ASP A 240 -14.26 12.50 5.42
C ASP A 240 -14.97 12.58 4.06
N VAL A 241 -14.19 12.91 3.01
CA VAL A 241 -14.75 13.32 1.71
C VAL A 241 -15.07 12.11 0.83
N ASP A 242 -14.20 11.10 0.86
CA ASP A 242 -14.24 9.90 0.04
C ASP A 242 -14.92 8.70 0.73
N LYS A 243 -15.20 8.82 2.04
CA LYS A 243 -16.02 7.93 2.87
C LYS A 243 -15.39 6.57 3.06
N ASP A 244 -14.10 6.56 3.35
CA ASP A 244 -13.38 5.36 3.76
C ASP A 244 -13.33 5.17 5.28
N GLY A 245 -13.84 6.15 6.04
CA GLY A 245 -13.80 6.17 7.49
C GLY A 245 -12.61 6.92 8.08
N LEU A 246 -11.83 7.63 7.26
CA LEU A 246 -10.71 8.46 7.70
C LEU A 246 -11.06 9.94 7.52
N THR A 247 -10.95 10.69 8.59
CA THR A 247 -11.09 12.15 8.50
C THR A 247 -9.86 12.77 7.88
N ASN A 248 -9.95 13.97 7.30
CA ASN A 248 -8.81 14.71 6.78
C ASN A 248 -7.68 14.86 7.81
N TYR A 249 -8.02 14.95 9.10
CA TYR A 249 -7.03 14.95 10.16
C TYR A 249 -6.28 13.62 10.28
N GLU A 250 -6.97 12.50 10.15
CA GLU A 250 -6.38 11.16 10.16
C GLU A 250 -5.56 10.93 8.87
N GLU A 251 -6.09 11.33 7.71
CA GLU A 251 -5.40 11.38 6.42
C GLU A 251 -4.08 12.18 6.48
N TYR A 252 -4.08 13.30 7.19
CA TYR A 252 -2.85 14.05 7.46
C TYR A 252 -1.85 13.24 8.31
N LEU A 253 -2.30 12.58 9.38
CA LEU A 253 -1.43 11.76 10.22
C LEU A 253 -0.85 10.55 9.47
N THR A 254 -1.59 10.02 8.50
CA THR A 254 -1.19 8.87 7.66
C THR A 254 -0.55 9.28 6.33
N SER A 255 -0.53 10.56 5.96
CA SER A 255 -0.02 11.07 4.67
C SER A 255 1.41 10.65 4.31
N GLN A 256 2.27 10.42 5.31
CA GLN A 256 3.62 9.88 5.12
C GLN A 256 3.64 8.46 4.51
N TRP A 257 2.52 7.75 4.61
CA TRP A 257 2.25 6.44 4.00
C TRP A 257 1.36 6.54 2.76
N LEU A 258 1.25 7.74 2.18
CA LEU A 258 0.58 7.99 0.90
C LEU A 258 -0.95 7.96 0.96
N SER A 259 -1.52 8.26 2.12
CA SER A 259 -2.96 8.53 2.30
C SER A 259 -3.41 9.73 1.45
N ASP A 260 -4.64 9.68 0.94
CA ASP A 260 -5.27 10.75 0.18
C ASP A 260 -6.71 11.07 0.63
N PRO A 261 -7.04 12.31 1.02
CA PRO A 261 -8.38 12.68 1.51
C PRO A 261 -9.50 12.61 0.46
N PHE A 262 -9.19 12.27 -0.79
CA PHE A 262 -10.15 12.14 -1.87
C PHE A 262 -10.21 10.72 -2.46
N ALA A 263 -9.40 9.79 -1.98
CA ALA A 263 -9.38 8.42 -2.47
C ALA A 263 -9.28 7.41 -1.32
N LYS A 264 -9.96 6.28 -1.51
CA LYS A 264 -10.22 5.34 -0.43
C LYS A 264 -8.96 4.62 0.01
N ASP A 265 -8.64 4.77 1.29
CA ASP A 265 -7.54 4.12 1.95
C ASP A 265 -8.04 3.14 3.03
N ILE A 266 -7.32 2.03 3.19
CA ILE A 266 -7.55 1.07 4.28
C ILE A 266 -6.21 0.78 4.92
N PHE A 267 -6.04 1.19 6.17
CA PHE A 267 -4.85 0.84 6.95
C PHE A 267 -5.07 -0.43 7.75
N VAL A 268 -4.11 -1.36 7.66
CA VAL A 268 -4.18 -2.63 8.39
C VAL A 268 -2.85 -2.93 9.07
N GLU A 269 -2.86 -2.98 10.39
CA GLU A 269 -1.75 -3.47 11.19
C GLU A 269 -1.78 -4.99 11.26
N VAL A 270 -0.66 -5.64 10.95
CA VAL A 270 -0.56 -7.11 10.89
C VAL A 270 0.54 -7.62 11.80
N ASP A 271 0.12 -8.33 12.85
CA ASP A 271 1.00 -9.06 13.76
C ASP A 271 1.07 -10.55 13.42
N GLY A 272 2.10 -11.20 13.95
CA GLY A 272 2.29 -12.64 13.88
C GLY A 272 2.48 -13.30 15.24
N MET A 273 2.62 -14.62 15.21
CA MET A 273 2.86 -15.44 16.38
C MET A 273 4.15 -16.25 16.19
N LYS A 274 4.95 -16.34 17.25
CA LYS A 274 6.13 -17.22 17.29
C LYS A 274 5.74 -18.67 17.05
N ALA A 275 6.58 -19.39 16.31
CA ALA A 275 6.39 -20.82 16.11
C ALA A 275 6.57 -21.60 17.42
N LYS A 276 5.91 -22.77 17.52
CA LYS A 276 6.04 -23.69 18.66
C LYS A 276 7.50 -24.11 18.89
N TYR A 277 8.22 -24.33 17.79
CA TYR A 277 9.59 -24.83 17.80
C TYR A 277 10.53 -23.95 16.97
N PRO A 278 11.82 -23.78 17.37
CA PRO A 278 12.77 -22.91 16.67
C PRO A 278 13.06 -23.27 15.20
N TRP A 279 12.79 -24.51 14.79
CA TRP A 279 12.99 -24.98 13.41
C TRP A 279 11.74 -24.79 12.53
N GLN A 280 10.63 -24.38 13.11
CA GLN A 280 9.42 -24.04 12.38
C GLN A 280 9.43 -22.56 11.99
N ARG A 281 8.74 -22.22 10.91
CA ARG A 281 8.52 -20.82 10.55
C ARG A 281 7.45 -20.24 11.46
N ASP A 282 7.70 -19.02 11.93
CA ASP A 282 6.73 -18.18 12.63
C ASP A 282 5.43 -18.06 11.80
N TYR A 283 4.33 -17.77 12.48
CA TYR A 283 3.03 -17.56 11.86
C TYR A 283 2.92 -16.08 11.51
N VAL A 284 3.19 -15.76 10.26
CA VAL A 284 3.16 -14.40 9.70
C VAL A 284 2.42 -14.43 8.36
N LEU A 285 1.86 -13.29 7.97
CA LEU A 285 1.26 -13.13 6.65
C LEU A 285 2.38 -12.98 5.62
N PRO A 286 2.45 -13.82 4.57
CA PRO A 286 3.45 -13.66 3.53
C PRO A 286 3.31 -12.33 2.80
N LYS A 287 4.43 -11.73 2.40
CA LYS A 287 4.44 -10.46 1.66
C LYS A 287 3.73 -10.59 0.32
N GLU A 288 3.91 -11.71 -0.36
CA GLU A 288 3.19 -12.00 -1.61
C GLU A 288 1.68 -12.11 -1.35
N SER A 289 1.25 -12.62 -0.19
CA SER A 289 -0.17 -12.64 0.16
C SER A 289 -0.72 -11.22 0.34
N MET A 290 0.03 -10.32 1.00
CA MET A 290 -0.34 -8.90 1.12
C MET A 290 -0.49 -8.26 -0.26
N GLN A 291 0.47 -8.45 -1.15
CA GLN A 291 0.43 -7.87 -2.51
C GLN A 291 -0.74 -8.39 -3.35
N MET A 292 -1.11 -9.67 -3.23
CA MET A 292 -2.31 -10.20 -3.87
C MET A 292 -3.58 -9.51 -3.38
N ILE A 293 -3.67 -9.21 -2.08
CA ILE A 293 -4.81 -8.47 -1.50
C ILE A 293 -4.79 -7.03 -2.02
N CYS A 294 -3.65 -6.35 -1.98
CA CYS A 294 -3.51 -5.00 -2.55
C CYS A 294 -3.94 -4.94 -4.02
N ASN A 295 -3.58 -5.93 -4.84
CA ASN A 295 -4.02 -5.99 -6.25
C ASN A 295 -5.54 -6.13 -6.37
N ALA A 296 -6.19 -6.91 -5.51
CA ALA A 296 -7.64 -7.07 -5.56
C ALA A 296 -8.34 -5.74 -5.27
N PHE A 297 -7.91 -4.99 -4.25
CA PHE A 297 -8.47 -3.67 -3.92
C PHE A 297 -8.12 -2.59 -4.95
N ALA A 298 -6.91 -2.62 -5.53
CA ALA A 298 -6.48 -1.65 -6.54
C ALA A 298 -7.37 -1.66 -7.80
N LYS A 299 -7.93 -2.82 -8.19
CA LYS A 299 -8.92 -2.90 -9.29
C LYS A 299 -10.19 -2.06 -9.04
N HIS A 300 -10.46 -1.74 -7.78
CA HIS A 300 -11.61 -0.98 -7.31
C HIS A 300 -11.23 0.42 -6.82
N ASN A 301 -10.02 0.90 -7.15
CA ASN A 301 -9.48 2.20 -6.71
C ASN A 301 -9.51 2.37 -5.18
N ILE A 302 -9.21 1.29 -4.46
CA ILE A 302 -9.02 1.32 -3.00
C ILE A 302 -7.56 0.95 -2.73
N THR A 303 -6.85 1.78 -1.99
CA THR A 303 -5.47 1.51 -1.59
C THR A 303 -5.48 0.87 -0.21
N ILE A 304 -4.83 -0.28 -0.07
CA ILE A 304 -4.65 -0.93 1.24
C ILE A 304 -3.18 -0.83 1.68
N HIS A 305 -3.01 -0.33 2.90
CA HIS A 305 -1.73 -0.04 3.55
C HIS A 305 -1.49 -1.06 4.65
N PHE A 306 -0.60 -2.02 4.39
CA PHE A 306 -0.20 -3.00 5.41
C PHE A 306 0.94 -2.46 6.27
N ASP A 307 0.69 -2.33 7.58
CA ASP A 307 1.73 -2.14 8.57
C ASP A 307 2.18 -3.48 9.17
N ASP A 308 3.32 -3.96 8.71
CA ASP A 308 4.01 -5.11 9.28
C ASP A 308 5.32 -4.73 9.98
N GLY A 309 5.39 -3.50 10.52
CA GLY A 309 6.58 -2.95 11.17
C GLY A 309 7.11 -1.67 10.53
N ILE A 310 6.47 -1.17 9.46
CA ILE A 310 6.96 -0.05 8.64
C ILE A 310 6.19 1.26 8.88
N MET A 311 5.02 1.20 9.54
CA MET A 311 4.16 2.36 9.84
C MET A 311 4.06 2.64 11.36
N GLY A 312 5.10 2.25 12.10
CA GLY A 312 5.25 2.55 13.53
C GLY A 312 4.50 1.61 14.48
N GLY A 313 3.71 0.67 13.98
CA GLY A 313 3.15 -0.48 14.70
C GLY A 313 3.48 -1.79 13.96
N GLY A 314 2.69 -2.84 14.18
CA GLY A 314 2.70 -4.06 13.36
C GLY A 314 3.99 -4.88 13.38
N GLY A 315 3.93 -6.06 12.77
CA GLY A 315 5.09 -6.97 12.67
C GLY A 315 5.51 -7.59 14.00
N ASP A 316 4.76 -7.36 15.08
CA ASP A 316 5.05 -7.93 16.38
C ASP A 316 4.86 -9.45 16.33
N LEU A 317 5.72 -10.15 17.06
CA LEU A 317 5.63 -11.60 17.19
C LEU A 317 5.22 -11.96 18.60
N ILE A 318 3.94 -12.22 18.78
CA ILE A 318 3.40 -12.63 20.07
C ILE A 318 3.94 -14.01 20.48
N PRO A 319 4.01 -14.31 21.79
CA PRO A 319 4.41 -15.63 22.26
C PRO A 319 3.55 -16.74 21.64
N PHE A 320 4.16 -17.90 21.42
CA PHE A 320 3.43 -19.05 20.90
C PHE A 320 2.28 -19.43 21.83
N ASP A 321 1.09 -19.54 21.25
CA ASP A 321 -0.05 -20.21 21.84
C ASP A 321 -0.58 -21.25 20.85
N GLU A 322 -0.86 -22.46 21.34
CA GLU A 322 -1.43 -23.50 20.48
C GLU A 322 -2.83 -23.15 20.03
N LYS A 323 -3.61 -22.43 20.86
CA LYS A 323 -4.97 -22.05 20.55
C LYS A 323 -5.38 -20.78 21.32
N MET A 324 -5.75 -19.72 20.60
CA MET A 324 -6.26 -18.48 21.20
C MET A 324 -7.78 -18.37 21.14
N TYR A 325 -8.41 -17.91 22.23
CA TYR A 325 -9.84 -17.62 22.32
C TYR A 325 -10.14 -16.11 22.23
N GLY A 326 -11.41 -15.74 22.14
CA GLY A 326 -11.84 -14.36 21.87
C GLY A 326 -11.36 -13.32 22.91
N ASP A 327 -11.33 -13.70 24.19
CA ASP A 327 -10.82 -12.88 25.29
C ASP A 327 -9.30 -12.68 25.22
N GLU A 328 -8.55 -13.73 24.86
CA GLU A 328 -7.10 -13.66 24.62
C GLU A 328 -6.77 -12.78 23.41
N LEU A 329 -7.58 -12.84 22.34
CA LEU A 329 -7.40 -12.01 21.15
C LEU A 329 -7.71 -10.53 21.42
N GLN A 330 -8.77 -10.24 22.18
CA GLN A 330 -9.02 -8.86 22.64
C GLN A 330 -7.90 -8.35 23.56
N SER A 331 -7.35 -9.22 24.40
CA SER A 331 -6.19 -8.88 25.25
C SER A 331 -4.94 -8.62 24.41
N ALA A 332 -4.71 -9.40 23.35
CA ALA A 332 -3.63 -9.17 22.40
C ALA A 332 -3.82 -7.84 21.66
N ARG A 333 -5.03 -7.55 21.15
CA ARG A 333 -5.39 -6.25 20.54
C ARG A 333 -5.11 -5.08 21.48
N LEU A 334 -5.52 -5.16 22.75
CA LEU A 334 -5.23 -4.07 23.69
C LEU A 334 -3.72 -3.91 23.92
N LYS A 335 -2.98 -5.01 24.01
CA LYS A 335 -1.55 -4.99 24.37
C LYS A 335 -0.63 -4.59 23.22
N TYR A 336 -0.80 -5.18 22.04
CA TYR A 336 0.10 -5.05 20.90
C TYR A 336 -0.35 -3.91 19.99
N PHE A 337 -1.57 -3.99 19.44
CA PHE A 337 -2.12 -2.94 18.59
C PHE A 337 -2.29 -1.59 19.30
N LEU A 338 -3.01 -1.59 20.42
CA LEU A 338 -3.31 -0.35 21.13
C LEU A 338 -2.23 0.06 22.15
N ASN A 339 -1.16 -0.71 22.29
CA ASN A 339 -0.06 -0.43 23.23
C ASN A 339 -0.52 -0.19 24.68
N GLY A 340 -1.55 -0.91 25.12
CA GLY A 340 -2.17 -0.79 26.44
C GLY A 340 -3.06 0.45 26.64
N ASN A 341 -3.23 1.29 25.62
CA ASN A 341 -4.06 2.49 25.66
C ASN A 341 -5.33 2.32 24.81
N PRO A 342 -6.53 2.16 25.39
CA PRO A 342 -7.77 1.99 24.63
C PRO A 342 -8.16 3.21 23.76
N ASN A 343 -7.52 4.36 24.00
CA ASN A 343 -7.67 5.61 23.24
C ASN A 343 -6.43 5.90 22.39
N ASN A 344 -5.66 4.87 22.02
CA ASN A 344 -4.59 5.02 21.05
C ASN A 344 -5.18 5.53 19.72
N TRP A 345 -4.53 6.51 19.10
CA TRP A 345 -4.98 7.16 17.86
C TRP A 345 -5.16 6.18 16.70
N ARG A 346 -4.48 5.02 16.72
CA ARG A 346 -4.63 3.98 15.69
C ARG A 346 -6.03 3.33 15.72
N ARG A 347 -6.74 3.41 16.84
CA ARG A 347 -8.14 2.99 16.91
C ARG A 347 -8.99 3.98 16.12
N GLY A 348 -9.76 3.48 15.16
CA GLY A 348 -10.49 4.36 14.25
C GLY A 348 -9.65 4.81 13.06
N VAL A 349 -8.48 4.21 12.84
CA VAL A 349 -7.64 4.50 11.68
C VAL A 349 -7.13 3.20 11.06
N PHE A 350 -6.64 2.28 11.89
CA PHE A 350 -6.14 0.98 11.46
C PHE A 350 -7.11 -0.14 11.83
N HIS A 351 -7.30 -1.07 10.90
CA HIS A 351 -7.74 -2.42 11.23
C HIS A 351 -6.59 -3.20 11.87
N TYR A 352 -6.91 -4.12 12.78
CA TYR A 352 -5.92 -4.99 13.42
C TYR A 352 -6.08 -6.44 12.99
N SER A 353 -5.01 -7.03 12.50
CA SER A 353 -4.94 -8.44 12.17
C SER A 353 -3.83 -9.12 12.97
N ILE A 354 -4.08 -10.36 13.38
CA ILE A 354 -3.05 -11.23 13.93
C ILE A 354 -3.05 -12.64 13.32
N ILE A 355 -1.88 -13.09 12.88
CA ILE A 355 -1.67 -14.44 12.37
C ILE A 355 -1.27 -15.36 13.52
N ILE A 356 -2.20 -16.22 13.92
CA ILE A 356 -2.06 -17.12 15.08
C ILE A 356 -1.79 -18.56 14.63
N CYS A 357 -1.42 -19.44 15.56
CA CYS A 357 -1.37 -20.87 15.29
C CYS A 357 -2.76 -21.38 14.87
N GLN A 358 -3.74 -21.28 15.77
CA GLN A 358 -5.10 -21.78 15.57
C GLN A 358 -6.10 -21.00 16.44
N MET A 359 -7.26 -20.69 15.87
CA MET A 359 -8.38 -20.14 16.65
C MET A 359 -9.06 -21.20 17.50
N GLY A 360 -9.39 -20.85 18.74
CA GLY A 360 -10.27 -21.57 19.64
C GLY A 360 -11.74 -21.26 19.41
N TRP A 361 -12.46 -22.21 18.81
CA TRP A 361 -13.92 -22.16 18.68
C TRP A 361 -14.55 -23.41 19.29
N GLN A 362 -15.68 -23.26 19.98
CA GLN A 362 -16.38 -24.37 20.63
C GLN A 362 -16.81 -25.41 19.59
N GLY A 363 -16.08 -26.53 19.54
CA GLY A 363 -16.43 -27.74 18.79
C GLY A 363 -15.82 -27.91 17.39
N ARG A 364 -15.18 -26.89 16.78
CA ARG A 364 -14.56 -27.00 15.44
C ARG A 364 -13.34 -26.08 15.27
N PRO A 365 -12.31 -26.48 14.53
CA PRO A 365 -11.23 -25.57 14.14
C PRO A 365 -11.70 -24.63 13.01
N ALA A 366 -11.37 -23.34 13.12
CA ALA A 366 -11.66 -22.30 12.12
C ALA A 366 -10.36 -21.80 11.46
N GLY A 367 -10.47 -21.35 10.20
CA GLY A 367 -9.35 -20.81 9.42
C GLY A 367 -9.02 -19.35 9.74
N GLY A 368 -9.99 -18.61 10.24
CA GLY A 368 -9.87 -17.25 10.76
C GLY A 368 -11.13 -16.89 11.54
N ARG A 369 -11.17 -15.65 12.05
CA ARG A 369 -12.38 -15.05 12.63
C ARG A 369 -12.19 -13.54 12.82
N MET A 370 -13.22 -12.76 12.50
CA MET A 370 -13.45 -11.43 13.09
C MET A 370 -13.79 -11.54 14.59
N PHE A 371 -12.94 -10.99 15.46
CA PHE A 371 -13.14 -10.99 16.91
C PHE A 371 -13.46 -9.61 17.48
N TYR A 372 -13.26 -8.56 16.68
CA TYR A 372 -13.67 -7.18 16.93
C TYR A 372 -14.02 -6.53 15.55
N ILE A 373 -14.76 -5.41 15.50
CA ILE A 373 -15.28 -4.65 14.36
C ILE A 373 -14.16 -4.21 13.44
N ASP A 374 -13.03 -3.83 14.01
CA ASP A 374 -11.81 -3.44 13.32
C ASP A 374 -10.78 -4.57 13.36
N SER A 375 -11.08 -5.74 13.95
CA SER A 375 -10.06 -6.76 14.22
C SER A 375 -10.42 -8.18 13.88
N HIS A 376 -9.49 -8.85 13.20
CA HIS A 376 -9.63 -10.24 12.82
C HIS A 376 -8.33 -11.03 13.02
N CYS A 377 -8.41 -12.34 12.90
CA CYS A 377 -7.25 -13.21 12.98
C CYS A 377 -7.32 -14.34 11.97
N VAL A 378 -6.16 -14.89 11.63
CA VAL A 378 -6.03 -16.02 10.70
C VAL A 378 -5.18 -17.12 11.35
N GLY A 379 -5.67 -18.36 11.28
CA GLY A 379 -4.96 -19.54 11.77
C GLY A 379 -3.92 -20.04 10.77
N GLY A 380 -2.67 -19.60 10.89
CA GLY A 380 -1.57 -20.03 10.02
C GLY A 380 -1.30 -21.54 10.09
N GLN A 381 -1.43 -22.18 11.26
CA GLN A 381 -1.30 -23.65 11.36
C GLN A 381 -2.50 -24.36 10.75
N TYR A 382 -3.70 -23.77 10.82
CA TYR A 382 -4.89 -24.31 10.16
C TYR A 382 -4.65 -24.46 8.66
N VAL A 383 -4.19 -23.39 8.00
CA VAL A 383 -3.89 -23.41 6.56
C VAL A 383 -2.82 -24.47 6.26
N ARG A 384 -1.73 -24.51 7.06
CA ARG A 384 -0.66 -25.53 6.94
C ARG A 384 -1.21 -26.96 7.00
N ASN A 385 -2.13 -27.24 7.92
CA ASN A 385 -2.72 -28.58 8.10
C ASN A 385 -3.58 -29.02 6.90
N TRP A 386 -4.26 -28.09 6.24
CA TRP A 386 -5.14 -28.36 5.11
C TRP A 386 -4.46 -28.24 3.74
N MET A 387 -3.15 -27.93 3.69
CA MET A 387 -2.41 -27.68 2.45
C MET A 387 -2.52 -28.78 1.41
N TRP A 388 -2.61 -30.05 1.82
CA TRP A 388 -2.78 -31.16 0.88
C TRP A 388 -4.08 -31.01 0.07
N SER A 389 -5.18 -30.62 0.72
CA SER A 389 -6.48 -30.44 0.09
C SER A 389 -6.56 -29.13 -0.70
N ILE A 390 -5.89 -28.08 -0.23
CA ILE A 390 -5.81 -26.78 -0.92
C ILE A 390 -5.06 -26.95 -2.25
N ARG A 391 -3.93 -27.69 -2.25
CA ARG A 391 -3.17 -28.00 -3.47
C ARG A 391 -3.95 -28.83 -4.48
N LEU A 392 -4.73 -29.81 -4.03
CA LEU A 392 -5.61 -30.58 -4.92
C LEU A 392 -6.68 -29.72 -5.61
N GLN A 393 -6.98 -28.56 -5.05
CA GLN A 393 -7.96 -27.62 -5.60
C GLN A 393 -7.30 -26.49 -6.41
N GLY A 394 -6.00 -26.62 -6.74
CA GLY A 394 -5.28 -25.68 -7.61
C GLY A 394 -4.75 -24.44 -6.92
N SER A 395 -4.69 -24.41 -5.58
CA SER A 395 -4.15 -23.29 -4.80
C SER A 395 -2.86 -23.67 -4.09
N ASP A 396 -2.19 -22.70 -3.50
CA ASP A 396 -0.94 -22.83 -2.74
C ASP A 396 -1.05 -22.11 -1.39
N TYR A 397 0.05 -22.08 -0.62
CA TYR A 397 0.02 -21.48 0.72
C TYR A 397 -0.14 -19.96 0.67
N ILE A 398 0.49 -19.28 -0.29
CA ILE A 398 0.44 -17.83 -0.47
C ILE A 398 -0.99 -17.42 -0.87
N THR A 399 -1.53 -18.06 -1.91
CA THR A 399 -2.90 -17.81 -2.38
C THR A 399 -3.92 -18.13 -1.29
N ALA A 400 -3.74 -19.23 -0.55
CA ALA A 400 -4.65 -19.60 0.52
C ALA A 400 -4.63 -18.65 1.70
N MET A 401 -3.43 -18.18 2.11
CA MET A 401 -3.28 -17.17 3.16
C MET A 401 -3.92 -15.84 2.74
N ALA A 402 -3.66 -15.37 1.52
CA ALA A 402 -4.28 -14.14 0.99
C ALA A 402 -5.81 -14.24 0.96
N SER A 403 -6.33 -15.36 0.47
CA SER A 403 -7.77 -15.60 0.32
C SER A 403 -8.50 -15.64 1.66
N VAL A 404 -7.96 -16.37 2.65
CA VAL A 404 -8.58 -16.42 3.99
C VAL A 404 -8.39 -15.11 4.75
N TYR A 405 -7.28 -14.41 4.55
CA TYR A 405 -7.07 -13.10 5.16
C TYR A 405 -8.09 -12.10 4.62
N MET A 406 -8.22 -12.01 3.30
CA MET A 406 -9.20 -11.14 2.65
C MET A 406 -10.62 -11.48 3.08
N HIS A 407 -10.96 -12.76 3.23
CA HIS A 407 -12.25 -13.18 3.79
C HIS A 407 -12.52 -12.57 5.17
N GLU A 408 -11.56 -12.66 6.09
CA GLU A 408 -11.71 -12.11 7.44
C GLU A 408 -11.71 -10.57 7.48
N LEU A 409 -10.91 -9.93 6.61
CA LEU A 409 -10.96 -8.49 6.41
C LEU A 409 -12.34 -8.06 5.88
N GLY A 410 -12.95 -8.83 4.98
CA GLY A 410 -14.30 -8.59 4.47
C GLY A 410 -15.35 -8.49 5.56
N HIS A 411 -15.25 -9.31 6.61
CA HIS A 411 -16.12 -9.19 7.79
C HIS A 411 -15.95 -7.87 8.53
N THR A 412 -14.70 -7.41 8.70
CA THR A 412 -14.42 -6.09 9.30
C THR A 412 -14.90 -4.93 8.43
N LEU A 413 -15.03 -5.16 7.12
CA LEU A 413 -15.61 -4.23 6.13
C LEU A 413 -17.11 -4.49 5.86
N GLY A 414 -17.78 -5.23 6.74
CA GLY A 414 -19.24 -5.34 6.75
C GLY A 414 -19.89 -6.49 5.97
N LEU A 415 -19.09 -7.33 5.30
CA LEU A 415 -19.60 -8.50 4.57
C LEU A 415 -19.93 -9.63 5.55
N ALA A 416 -21.21 -9.95 5.75
CA ALA A 416 -21.61 -11.08 6.61
C ALA A 416 -23.03 -11.62 6.35
N TYR A 417 -23.93 -10.81 5.78
CA TYR A 417 -25.37 -11.07 5.86
C TYR A 417 -25.94 -11.89 4.69
N PHE A 418 -25.21 -12.00 3.58
CA PHE A 418 -25.68 -12.76 2.43
C PHE A 418 -25.63 -14.27 2.70
N GLU A 419 -26.67 -15.02 2.31
CA GLU A 419 -26.77 -16.47 2.60
C GLU A 419 -25.65 -17.32 1.98
N GLY A 420 -24.94 -16.82 0.97
CA GLY A 420 -23.77 -17.45 0.39
C GLY A 420 -22.46 -17.21 1.17
N CYS A 421 -22.43 -16.17 2.02
CA CYS A 421 -21.32 -15.86 2.91
C CYS A 421 -21.27 -16.90 4.04
N ASP A 422 -20.07 -17.38 4.38
CA ASP A 422 -19.83 -18.36 5.46
C ASP A 422 -20.63 -19.66 5.40
N ASN A 423 -21.21 -19.97 4.25
CA ASN A 423 -22.12 -21.08 4.13
C ASN A 423 -21.33 -22.40 4.09
N GLU A 424 -21.28 -23.12 5.22
CA GLU A 424 -20.56 -24.39 5.35
C GLU A 424 -20.94 -25.44 4.28
N ASN A 425 -22.19 -25.41 3.79
CA ASN A 425 -22.65 -26.37 2.78
C ASN A 425 -22.05 -26.08 1.39
N THR A 426 -21.55 -24.87 1.10
CA THR A 426 -20.95 -24.54 -0.21
C THR A 426 -19.58 -25.20 -0.42
N ARG A 427 -19.02 -25.83 0.61
CA ARG A 427 -17.75 -26.58 0.53
C ARG A 427 -17.86 -27.91 -0.21
N PHE A 428 -19.06 -28.50 -0.24
CA PHE A 428 -19.24 -29.91 -0.57
C PHE A 428 -20.11 -30.10 -1.83
N PRO A 429 -19.59 -30.69 -2.92
CA PRO A 429 -20.33 -30.87 -4.18
C PRO A 429 -21.64 -31.67 -4.09
N TRP A 430 -21.85 -32.44 -3.03
CA TRP A 430 -23.09 -33.20 -2.78
C TRP A 430 -24.17 -32.41 -2.02
N LYS A 431 -23.88 -31.16 -1.62
CA LYS A 431 -24.85 -30.23 -1.03
C LYS A 431 -25.47 -29.36 -2.13
N LYS A 432 -26.73 -28.93 -1.95
CA LYS A 432 -27.44 -28.09 -2.93
C LYS A 432 -26.77 -26.72 -3.04
N GLU A 433 -26.36 -26.17 -1.90
CA GLU A 433 -25.78 -24.85 -1.72
C GLU A 433 -24.48 -24.67 -2.49
N TYR A 434 -23.70 -25.75 -2.66
CA TYR A 434 -22.50 -25.75 -3.50
C TYR A 434 -22.78 -25.29 -4.94
N TRP A 435 -23.93 -25.70 -5.49
CA TRP A 435 -24.35 -25.35 -6.85
C TRP A 435 -25.18 -24.07 -6.86
N GLU A 436 -26.03 -23.89 -5.85
CA GLU A 436 -26.89 -22.70 -5.69
C GLU A 436 -26.10 -21.40 -5.59
N TYR A 437 -25.00 -21.41 -4.82
CA TYR A 437 -24.07 -20.30 -4.68
C TYR A 437 -22.79 -20.52 -5.50
N GLY A 438 -22.85 -21.36 -6.55
CA GLY A 438 -21.70 -21.63 -7.40
C GLY A 438 -21.24 -20.42 -8.20
N ASN A 439 -22.16 -19.52 -8.53
CA ASN A 439 -21.86 -18.28 -9.24
C ASN A 439 -21.33 -17.18 -8.32
N TYR A 440 -21.50 -17.30 -7.00
CA TYR A 440 -20.97 -16.36 -6.02
C TYR A 440 -19.45 -16.47 -5.91
N LYS A 441 -18.73 -15.81 -6.82
CA LYS A 441 -17.26 -15.84 -6.96
C LYS A 441 -16.62 -14.87 -5.98
N SER A 442 -16.58 -15.25 -4.72
CA SER A 442 -16.02 -14.43 -3.64
C SER A 442 -15.24 -15.28 -2.65
N CYS A 443 -14.18 -14.73 -2.07
CA CYS A 443 -13.50 -15.36 -0.94
C CYS A 443 -14.43 -15.53 0.28
N MET A 444 -15.53 -14.76 0.37
CA MET A 444 -16.61 -14.91 1.38
C MET A 444 -17.37 -16.24 1.27
N ASN A 445 -17.34 -16.87 0.10
CA ASN A 445 -17.95 -18.17 -0.15
C ASN A 445 -16.98 -19.30 0.17
N TYR A 446 -17.33 -20.22 1.07
CA TYR A 446 -16.44 -21.33 1.44
C TYR A 446 -16.12 -22.33 0.31
N ARG A 447 -16.79 -22.24 -0.84
CA ARG A 447 -16.38 -22.93 -2.06
C ARG A 447 -15.03 -22.42 -2.61
N TYR A 448 -14.79 -21.11 -2.46
CA TYR A 448 -13.68 -20.37 -3.06
C TYR A 448 -12.66 -19.87 -2.02
N VAL A 449 -13.03 -19.83 -0.74
CA VAL A 449 -12.08 -19.59 0.36
C VAL A 449 -10.87 -20.54 0.22
N PHE A 450 -9.67 -19.97 0.41
CA PHE A 450 -8.35 -20.56 0.14
C PHE A 450 -7.91 -20.65 -1.33
N LYS A 451 -8.68 -20.13 -2.31
CA LYS A 451 -8.32 -20.26 -3.75
C LYS A 451 -8.52 -18.98 -4.56
N LEU A 452 -9.47 -18.14 -4.15
CA LEU A 452 -9.78 -16.89 -4.81
C LEU A 452 -9.39 -15.74 -3.89
N VAL A 453 -8.58 -14.81 -4.40
CA VAL A 453 -8.25 -13.54 -3.74
C VAL A 453 -8.98 -12.44 -4.48
N ASP A 454 -10.29 -12.39 -4.24
CA ASP A 454 -11.19 -11.38 -4.77
C ASP A 454 -12.53 -11.47 -4.02
N TYR A 455 -13.30 -10.39 -4.07
CA TYR A 455 -14.72 -10.45 -3.74
C TYR A 455 -15.57 -10.53 -5.01
N SER A 456 -16.86 -10.80 -4.86
CA SER A 456 -17.75 -10.79 -6.02
C SER A 456 -18.21 -9.38 -6.38
N ASP A 457 -18.36 -9.12 -7.67
CA ASP A 457 -18.95 -7.91 -8.27
C ASP A 457 -20.43 -8.09 -8.66
N GLY A 458 -21.03 -9.26 -8.35
CA GLY A 458 -22.42 -9.57 -8.66
C GLY A 458 -22.73 -9.84 -10.14
N THR A 459 -21.72 -9.93 -11.01
CA THR A 459 -21.92 -10.03 -12.47
C THR A 459 -22.11 -11.47 -12.99
N HIS A 460 -21.91 -12.50 -12.16
CA HIS A 460 -21.96 -13.91 -12.54
C HIS A 460 -23.36 -14.54 -12.49
N GLY A 461 -24.41 -13.72 -12.41
CA GLY A 461 -25.80 -14.14 -12.55
C GLY A 461 -26.48 -14.51 -11.24
N LYS A 462 -27.33 -15.54 -11.26
CA LYS A 462 -28.21 -15.84 -10.11
C LYS A 462 -27.40 -16.20 -8.86
N ASN A 463 -27.81 -15.63 -7.72
CA ASN A 463 -27.20 -15.82 -6.39
C ASN A 463 -25.74 -15.38 -6.33
N ASP A 464 -25.33 -14.47 -7.21
CA ASP A 464 -24.07 -13.76 -7.11
C ASP A 464 -24.32 -12.41 -6.43
N TYR A 465 -23.84 -12.25 -5.20
CA TYR A 465 -24.00 -11.03 -4.43
C TYR A 465 -22.82 -10.10 -4.70
N ASP A 466 -23.08 -8.83 -4.97
CA ASP A 466 -22.05 -7.81 -5.17
C ASP A 466 -21.45 -7.42 -3.82
N ASP A 467 -20.37 -8.08 -3.43
CA ASP A 467 -19.64 -7.78 -2.21
C ASP A 467 -18.89 -6.45 -2.32
N TRP A 468 -18.22 -6.19 -3.46
CA TRP A 468 -17.44 -4.98 -3.69
C TRP A 468 -18.31 -3.71 -3.56
N GLY A 469 -19.50 -3.73 -4.15
CA GLY A 469 -20.46 -2.63 -4.03
C GLY A 469 -21.16 -2.50 -2.68
N ASN A 470 -20.94 -3.46 -1.75
CA ASN A 470 -21.55 -3.47 -0.41
C ASN A 470 -20.50 -3.49 0.72
N LEU A 471 -19.25 -3.11 0.44
CA LEU A 471 -18.26 -2.80 1.48
C LEU A 471 -18.71 -1.58 2.30
N ASP A 472 -18.53 -1.67 3.60
CA ASP A 472 -18.77 -0.62 4.58
C ASP A 472 -17.41 -0.24 5.19
N LEU A 473 -16.76 0.75 4.57
CA LEU A 473 -15.41 1.20 4.97
C LEU A 473 -15.47 1.98 6.29
N GLU A 474 -16.51 2.80 6.49
CA GLU A 474 -16.75 3.58 7.71
C GLU A 474 -17.14 2.72 8.94
N ARG A 475 -17.33 1.41 8.76
CA ARG A 475 -17.87 0.49 9.77
C ARG A 475 -17.15 0.57 11.11
N PHE A 476 -15.83 0.72 11.10
CA PHE A 476 -15.01 0.69 12.30
C PHE A 476 -15.18 1.95 13.18
N ASN A 477 -15.78 3.02 12.65
CA ASN A 477 -16.13 4.24 13.39
C ASN A 477 -17.46 4.13 14.13
N GLY A 478 -18.27 3.12 13.83
CA GLY A 478 -19.52 2.89 14.53
C GLY A 478 -19.33 2.50 15.99
N GLU A 479 -20.22 2.98 16.88
CA GLU A 479 -20.23 2.62 18.31
C GLU A 479 -20.70 1.17 18.60
N TRP A 480 -20.65 0.27 17.62
CA TRP A 480 -21.36 -1.01 17.68
C TRP A 480 -20.59 -2.11 18.41
N TRP A 481 -20.80 -2.15 19.74
CA TRP A 481 -20.91 -3.35 20.60
C TRP A 481 -21.35 -3.02 22.03
#